data_AF-A0A3G2L4B6-F1
#
_entry.id   AF-A0A3G2L4B6-F1
#
_cell.length_a   1.000
_cell.length_b   1.000
_cell.length_c   1.000
_cell.angle_alpha   90.00
_cell.angle_beta   90.00
_cell.angle_gamma   90.00
#
_symmetry.space_group_name_H-M   'P 1'
#
loop_
_entity.id
_entity.type
_entity.pdbx_description
1 polymer ?
#
loop_
_entity_poly.entity_id
_entity_poly.type
_entity_poly.pdbx_seq_one_letter_code
_entity_poly.pdbx_strand_id
1 'polypeptide(L)'
;MQHIRPKRSFYHFTIFFLAFSFITLFVASIINLKIGIKIRYLTSFDIWFLTYGLVTIFSNLFLIIYYYHQRYWWATLGCLQYLFFSLCHLTVIYFMVTAQRLESYYHAIYLCMLSSMFLYGLTLIISKTNYHKWLRWAGGMLILVSLLFIAASLGASKASSYEMRETIGLLHNALTVIGSLVSIPLIAHFWEELKQVKEPPKKTRSLNLFGQITIGLFIFATLFLLVKDAFQNNLKYTPATQSQKEMASIFEMRSFTGTSGETLHYRILRPLNYNADKKYPLAVCLHHGGGNGSDNIRQIEAAMFARKLAEPANRQKYPAFLFVPQCPPGHSFGGIPNYSSIEDLVLEAMAALENEFNIDTSRRYVMGMSLGGFGTWNLIAKNPQMFAAAMPVCGGGDPDLAEVLVNMPIWAFHGAEDTNVPTKLSRDMIQAIRAKGGKPKYLEFEGVGHAVWSKVNDTEEKLPWLFSQKRE
;
A
#
# COMPACT_ATOMS: atom_id res chain seq x y z
N MET A 1 -44.89 11.19 -27.75
CA MET A 1 -43.58 11.07 -28.41
C MET A 1 -43.06 9.66 -28.20
N GLN A 2 -42.78 8.92 -29.27
CA GLN A 2 -42.38 7.51 -29.24
C GLN A 2 -41.07 7.31 -28.45
N HIS A 3 -41.03 6.29 -27.58
CA HIS A 3 -39.81 5.81 -26.94
C HIS A 3 -38.87 5.28 -28.02
N ILE A 4 -37.83 6.05 -28.39
CA ILE A 4 -36.80 5.56 -29.32
C ILE A 4 -35.86 4.65 -28.52
N ARG A 5 -36.07 3.34 -28.62
CA ARG A 5 -35.17 2.35 -28.02
C ARG A 5 -33.80 2.39 -28.72
N PRO A 6 -32.68 2.27 -27.99
CA PRO A 6 -31.36 2.11 -28.60
C PRO A 6 -31.30 0.96 -29.61
N LYS A 7 -30.40 1.07 -30.59
CA LYS A 7 -30.15 0.01 -31.58
C LYS A 7 -29.63 -1.26 -30.90
N ARG A 8 -29.85 -2.43 -31.52
CA ARG A 8 -29.38 -3.72 -30.99
C ARG A 8 -27.88 -3.77 -30.67
N SER A 9 -27.05 -3.06 -31.42
CA SER A 9 -25.60 -2.97 -31.18
C SER A 9 -25.25 -2.33 -29.83
N PHE A 10 -26.02 -1.34 -29.38
CA PHE A 10 -25.80 -0.66 -28.10
C PHE A 10 -25.87 -1.63 -26.93
N TYR A 11 -26.88 -2.50 -26.90
CA TYR A 11 -27.04 -3.52 -25.86
C TYR A 11 -25.88 -4.53 -25.86
N HIS A 12 -25.44 -4.99 -27.03
CA HIS A 12 -24.28 -5.89 -27.12
C HIS A 12 -23.01 -5.23 -26.57
N PHE A 13 -22.73 -3.96 -26.92
CA PHE A 13 -21.58 -3.23 -26.38
C PHE A 13 -21.70 -3.01 -24.87
N THR A 14 -22.90 -2.70 -24.37
CA THR A 14 -23.13 -2.51 -22.94
C THR A 14 -22.87 -3.81 -22.17
N ILE A 15 -23.42 -4.93 -22.64
CA ILE A 15 -23.18 -6.26 -22.05
C ILE A 15 -21.68 -6.60 -22.10
N PHE A 16 -21.02 -6.35 -23.24
CA PHE A 16 -19.58 -6.59 -23.41
C PHE A 16 -18.74 -5.85 -22.37
N PHE A 17 -18.93 -4.54 -22.20
CA PHE A 17 -18.15 -3.76 -21.23
C PHE A 17 -18.51 -4.08 -19.78
N LEU A 18 -19.78 -4.40 -19.47
CA LEU A 18 -20.16 -4.85 -18.13
C LEU A 18 -19.55 -6.22 -17.79
N ALA A 19 -19.49 -7.14 -18.77
CA ALA A 19 -18.83 -8.44 -18.60
C ALA A 19 -17.32 -8.28 -18.37
N PHE A 20 -16.65 -7.42 -19.14
CA PHE A 20 -15.25 -7.13 -18.90
C PHE A 20 -15.01 -6.37 -17.60
N SER A 21 -15.93 -5.50 -17.17
CA SER A 21 -15.87 -4.86 -15.84
C SER A 21 -15.93 -5.90 -14.73
N PHE A 22 -16.85 -6.87 -14.82
CA PHE A 22 -16.89 -8.02 -13.91
C PHE A 22 -15.59 -8.81 -13.91
N ILE A 23 -15.12 -9.27 -15.07
CA ILE A 23 -13.94 -10.15 -15.19
C ILE A 23 -12.69 -9.44 -14.68
N THR A 24 -12.46 -8.19 -15.09
CA THR A 24 -11.27 -7.42 -14.70
C THR A 24 -11.21 -7.21 -13.20
N LEU A 25 -12.33 -6.79 -12.58
CA LEU A 25 -12.39 -6.56 -11.14
C LEU A 25 -12.31 -7.87 -10.35
N PHE A 26 -12.97 -8.93 -10.81
CA PHE A 26 -12.94 -10.24 -10.15
C PHE A 26 -11.52 -10.82 -10.16
N VAL A 27 -10.86 -10.87 -11.32
CA VAL A 27 -9.48 -11.39 -11.44
C VAL A 27 -8.51 -10.56 -10.58
N ALA A 28 -8.60 -9.23 -10.64
CA ALA A 28 -7.75 -8.37 -9.83
C ALA A 28 -7.99 -8.57 -8.32
N SER A 29 -9.24 -8.78 -7.90
CA SER A 29 -9.59 -9.04 -6.49
C SER A 29 -9.03 -10.38 -6.00
N ILE A 30 -9.12 -11.44 -6.81
CA ILE A 30 -8.52 -12.75 -6.49
C ILE A 30 -7.00 -12.68 -6.40
N ILE A 31 -6.35 -11.95 -7.32
CA ILE A 31 -4.90 -11.74 -7.27
C ILE A 31 -4.52 -10.95 -6.02
N ASN A 32 -5.23 -9.86 -5.73
CA ASN A 32 -4.99 -9.04 -4.54
C ASN A 32 -5.21 -9.84 -3.23
N LEU A 33 -6.16 -10.78 -3.18
CA LEU A 33 -6.30 -11.70 -2.05
C LEU A 33 -5.10 -12.63 -1.87
N LYS A 34 -4.42 -13.03 -2.96
CA LYS A 34 -3.29 -13.95 -2.92
C LYS A 34 -1.96 -13.26 -2.63
N ILE A 35 -1.66 -12.15 -3.31
CA ILE A 35 -0.35 -11.49 -3.25
C ILE A 35 -0.40 -10.14 -2.53
N GLY A 36 -1.59 -9.70 -2.11
CA GLY A 36 -1.79 -8.46 -1.38
C GLY A 36 -1.24 -7.25 -2.13
N ILE A 37 -0.56 -6.39 -1.37
CA ILE A 37 0.04 -5.16 -1.86
C ILE A 37 1.07 -5.38 -3.00
N LYS A 38 1.63 -6.60 -3.14
CA LYS A 38 2.60 -6.94 -4.20
C LYS A 38 2.02 -6.74 -5.60
N ILE A 39 0.69 -6.76 -5.77
CA ILE A 39 0.02 -6.48 -7.06
C ILE A 39 0.45 -5.12 -7.65
N ARG A 40 0.75 -4.14 -6.79
CA ARG A 40 1.17 -2.78 -7.19
C ARG A 40 2.61 -2.72 -7.71
N TYR A 41 3.39 -3.77 -7.44
CA TYR A 41 4.77 -3.89 -7.83
C TYR A 41 4.95 -4.82 -9.04
N LEU A 42 3.89 -5.38 -9.64
CA LEU A 42 4.02 -6.22 -10.83
C LEU A 42 4.43 -5.41 -12.06
N THR A 43 5.19 -5.98 -12.98
CA THR A 43 5.57 -5.31 -14.24
C THR A 43 4.37 -4.89 -15.09
N SER A 44 3.30 -5.68 -15.05
CA SER A 44 2.03 -5.42 -15.73
C SER A 44 1.11 -4.44 -15.03
N PHE A 45 1.46 -3.93 -13.83
CA PHE A 45 0.59 -3.05 -13.05
C PHE A 45 0.10 -1.85 -13.87
N ASP A 46 1.02 -1.13 -14.53
CA ASP A 46 0.69 0.09 -15.26
C ASP A 46 -0.32 -0.18 -16.40
N ILE A 47 -0.07 -1.21 -17.23
CA ILE A 47 -0.92 -1.51 -18.39
C ILE A 47 -2.28 -2.10 -17.97
N TRP A 48 -2.30 -2.96 -16.96
CA TRP A 48 -3.56 -3.50 -16.42
C TRP A 48 -4.39 -2.40 -15.73
N PHE A 49 -3.77 -1.53 -14.93
CA PHE A 49 -4.49 -0.50 -14.18
C PHE A 49 -5.15 0.51 -15.12
N LEU A 50 -4.44 0.92 -16.18
CA LEU A 50 -5.00 1.75 -17.25
C LEU A 50 -6.17 1.04 -17.96
N THR A 51 -6.04 -0.26 -18.23
CA THR A 51 -7.10 -1.05 -18.86
C THR A 51 -8.34 -1.13 -17.96
N TYR A 52 -8.16 -1.36 -16.67
CA TYR A 52 -9.24 -1.33 -15.68
C TYR A 52 -9.95 0.03 -15.65
N GLY A 53 -9.19 1.13 -15.70
CA GLY A 53 -9.74 2.48 -15.79
C GLY A 53 -10.59 2.69 -17.05
N LEU A 54 -10.09 2.28 -18.22
CA LEU A 54 -10.84 2.37 -19.49
C LEU A 54 -12.12 1.54 -19.46
N VAL A 55 -12.05 0.29 -18.98
CA VAL A 55 -13.24 -0.57 -18.83
C VAL A 55 -14.26 0.06 -17.88
N THR A 56 -13.80 0.69 -16.79
CA THR A 56 -14.66 1.43 -15.85
C THR A 56 -15.34 2.62 -16.52
N ILE A 57 -14.61 3.41 -17.32
CA ILE A 57 -15.16 4.54 -18.07
C ILE A 57 -16.25 4.06 -19.03
N PHE A 58 -15.92 3.11 -19.91
CA PHE A 58 -16.86 2.68 -20.95
C PHE A 58 -18.09 1.99 -20.36
N SER A 59 -17.94 1.09 -19.38
CA SER A 59 -19.07 0.43 -18.73
C SER A 59 -20.06 1.43 -18.13
N ASN A 60 -19.58 2.45 -17.41
CA ASN A 60 -20.45 3.48 -16.82
C ASN A 60 -21.01 4.44 -17.88
N LEU A 61 -20.25 4.81 -18.91
CA LEU A 61 -20.77 5.66 -20.00
C LEU A 61 -21.97 5.00 -20.71
N PHE A 62 -21.91 3.70 -20.99
CA PHE A 62 -23.05 2.98 -21.58
C PHE A 62 -24.27 2.97 -20.66
N LEU A 63 -24.09 2.81 -19.34
CA LEU A 63 -25.18 2.92 -18.36
C LEU A 63 -25.79 4.33 -18.34
N ILE A 64 -24.95 5.37 -18.30
CA ILE A 64 -25.38 6.77 -18.30
C ILE A 64 -26.21 7.08 -19.56
N ILE A 65 -25.71 6.70 -20.74
CA ILE A 65 -26.40 6.88 -22.02
C ILE A 65 -27.76 6.15 -21.99
N TYR A 66 -27.81 4.91 -21.50
CA TYR A 66 -29.06 4.17 -21.38
C TYR A 66 -30.06 4.87 -20.46
N TYR A 67 -29.64 5.24 -19.24
CA TYR A 67 -30.50 5.93 -18.27
C TYR A 67 -31.02 7.26 -18.82
N TYR A 68 -30.15 8.02 -19.51
CA TYR A 68 -30.54 9.28 -20.15
C TYR A 68 -31.63 9.05 -21.20
N HIS A 69 -31.43 8.09 -22.12
CA HIS A 69 -32.42 7.77 -23.15
C HIS A 69 -33.75 7.27 -22.58
N GLN A 70 -33.71 6.51 -21.48
CA GLN A 70 -34.92 6.04 -20.79
C GLN A 70 -35.52 7.09 -19.84
N ARG A 71 -34.93 8.29 -19.77
CA ARG A 71 -35.35 9.40 -18.89
C ARG A 71 -35.33 9.03 -17.40
N TYR A 72 -34.40 8.17 -17.02
CA TYR A 72 -34.10 7.83 -15.63
C TYR A 72 -33.11 8.86 -15.05
N TRP A 73 -33.52 10.13 -14.98
CA TRP A 73 -32.65 11.26 -14.66
C TRP A 73 -31.85 11.09 -13.35
N TRP A 74 -32.47 10.56 -12.30
CA TRP A 74 -31.80 10.30 -11.03
C TRP A 74 -30.71 9.24 -11.16
N ALA A 75 -30.96 8.16 -11.91
CA ALA A 75 -29.95 7.13 -12.18
C ALA A 75 -28.82 7.65 -13.07
N THR A 76 -29.13 8.52 -14.04
CA THR A 76 -28.13 9.21 -14.87
C THR A 76 -27.19 10.04 -14.00
N LEU A 77 -27.73 10.91 -13.13
CA LEU A 77 -26.95 11.76 -12.23
C LEU A 77 -26.15 10.95 -11.21
N GLY A 78 -26.77 9.94 -10.59
CA GLY A 78 -26.10 9.06 -9.62
C GLY A 78 -24.93 8.30 -10.25
N CYS A 79 -25.11 7.74 -11.44
CA CYS A 79 -24.06 7.02 -12.16
C CYS A 79 -22.93 7.97 -12.64
N LEU A 80 -23.27 9.19 -13.08
CA LEU A 80 -22.28 10.22 -13.44
C LEU A 80 -21.41 10.63 -12.24
N GLN A 81 -22.03 10.88 -11.09
CA GLN A 81 -21.33 11.22 -9.85
C GLN A 81 -20.44 10.05 -9.39
N TYR A 82 -20.95 8.81 -9.46
CA TYR A 82 -20.16 7.63 -9.14
C TYR A 82 -18.92 7.52 -10.04
N LEU A 83 -19.09 7.64 -11.36
CA LEU A 83 -17.98 7.61 -12.30
C LEU A 83 -16.93 8.68 -11.99
N PHE A 84 -17.35 9.93 -11.71
CA PHE A 84 -16.44 11.01 -11.35
C PHE A 84 -15.53 10.64 -10.16
N PHE A 85 -16.13 10.21 -9.04
CA PHE A 85 -15.36 9.85 -7.85
C PHE A 85 -14.54 8.56 -8.02
N SER A 86 -15.00 7.59 -8.83
CA SER A 86 -14.20 6.42 -9.19
C SER A 86 -12.95 6.82 -9.98
N LEU A 87 -13.04 7.80 -10.89
CA LEU A 87 -11.89 8.31 -11.61
C LEU A 87 -10.92 9.08 -10.72
N CYS A 88 -11.44 9.94 -9.83
CA CYS A 88 -10.60 10.59 -8.82
C CYS A 88 -9.85 9.56 -7.96
N HIS A 89 -10.53 8.50 -7.52
CA HIS A 89 -9.92 7.43 -6.73
C HIS A 89 -8.85 6.67 -7.50
N LEU A 90 -9.11 6.33 -8.78
CA LEU A 90 -8.11 5.72 -9.66
C LEU A 90 -6.88 6.61 -9.84
N THR A 91 -7.07 7.91 -10.05
CA THR A 91 -5.98 8.89 -10.16
C THR A 91 -5.15 8.93 -8.89
N VAL A 92 -5.78 9.01 -7.72
CA VAL A 92 -5.06 9.03 -6.44
C VAL A 92 -4.26 7.75 -6.26
N ILE A 93 -4.83 6.56 -6.51
CA ILE A 93 -4.09 5.30 -6.44
C ILE A 93 -2.90 5.30 -7.39
N TYR A 94 -3.08 5.73 -8.64
CA TYR A 94 -2.01 5.71 -9.63
C TYR A 94 -0.82 6.58 -9.21
N PHE A 95 -1.08 7.82 -8.79
CA PHE A 95 -0.02 8.74 -8.35
C PHE A 95 0.58 8.34 -7.01
N MET A 96 -0.19 7.72 -6.13
CA MET A 96 0.32 7.16 -4.88
C MET A 96 1.33 6.04 -5.15
N VAL A 97 1.02 5.14 -6.08
CA VAL A 97 1.91 4.01 -6.43
C VAL A 97 3.11 4.45 -7.25
N THR A 98 2.91 5.30 -8.27
CA THR A 98 3.95 5.61 -9.26
C THR A 98 4.82 6.80 -8.89
N ALA A 99 4.27 7.75 -8.13
CA ALA A 99 4.93 9.01 -7.81
C ALA A 99 5.03 9.31 -6.30
N GLN A 100 4.47 8.45 -5.43
CA GLN A 100 4.41 8.68 -3.97
C GLN A 100 3.79 10.06 -3.64
N ARG A 101 2.70 10.38 -4.34
CA ARG A 101 1.95 11.64 -4.21
C ARG A 101 0.47 11.38 -3.98
N LEU A 102 -0.21 12.38 -3.44
CA LEU A 102 -1.66 12.39 -3.18
C LEU A 102 -2.15 11.42 -2.09
N GLU A 103 -1.25 10.83 -1.30
CA GLU A 103 -1.59 9.94 -0.18
C GLU A 103 -2.58 10.57 0.81
N SER A 104 -2.42 11.87 1.09
CA SER A 104 -3.31 12.65 1.95
C SER A 104 -4.78 12.68 1.49
N TYR A 105 -5.03 12.55 0.19
CA TYR A 105 -6.37 12.60 -0.39
C TYR A 105 -7.03 11.22 -0.46
N TYR A 106 -6.28 10.13 -0.26
CA TYR A 106 -6.76 8.77 -0.48
C TYR A 106 -8.04 8.47 0.31
N HIS A 107 -8.02 8.66 1.62
CA HIS A 107 -9.18 8.33 2.47
C HIS A 107 -10.40 9.19 2.15
N ALA A 108 -10.22 10.49 1.93
CA ALA A 108 -11.31 11.40 1.60
C ALA A 108 -11.97 11.02 0.25
N ILE A 109 -11.15 10.82 -0.79
CA ILE A 109 -11.64 10.44 -2.12
C ILE A 109 -12.26 9.04 -2.11
N TYR A 110 -11.68 8.10 -1.38
CA TYR A 110 -12.24 6.76 -1.22
C TYR A 110 -13.62 6.80 -0.55
N LEU A 111 -13.80 7.58 0.51
CA LEU A 111 -15.10 7.73 1.17
C LEU A 111 -16.12 8.44 0.27
N CYS A 112 -15.71 9.45 -0.50
CA CYS A 112 -16.55 10.09 -1.50
C CYS A 112 -16.99 9.11 -2.60
N MET A 113 -16.10 8.24 -3.06
CA MET A 113 -16.42 7.17 -4.02
C MET A 113 -17.40 6.15 -3.44
N LEU A 114 -17.22 5.72 -2.19
CA LEU A 114 -18.16 4.79 -1.55
C LEU A 114 -19.54 5.43 -1.32
N SER A 115 -19.56 6.70 -0.94
CA SER A 115 -20.79 7.47 -0.74
C SER A 115 -21.53 7.68 -2.06
N SER A 116 -20.83 7.99 -3.15
CA SER A 116 -21.45 8.10 -4.48
C SER A 116 -21.96 6.74 -4.99
N MET A 117 -21.28 5.63 -4.67
CA MET A 117 -21.76 4.28 -4.96
C MET A 117 -23.07 3.95 -4.23
N PHE A 118 -23.15 4.32 -2.94
CA PHE A 118 -24.38 4.20 -2.14
C PHE A 118 -25.53 5.00 -2.73
N LEU A 119 -25.29 6.28 -3.05
CA LEU A 119 -26.28 7.17 -3.65
C LEU A 119 -26.74 6.67 -5.02
N TYR A 120 -25.83 6.17 -5.85
CA TYR A 120 -26.18 5.55 -7.12
C TYR A 120 -27.10 4.34 -6.90
N GLY A 121 -26.76 3.45 -5.95
CA GLY A 121 -27.61 2.32 -5.59
C GLY A 121 -29.03 2.73 -5.16
N LEU A 122 -29.14 3.77 -4.33
CA LEU A 122 -30.43 4.38 -3.93
C LEU A 122 -31.24 4.83 -5.14
N THR A 123 -30.62 5.55 -6.08
CA THR A 123 -31.32 6.03 -7.27
C THR A 123 -31.92 4.90 -8.11
N LEU A 124 -31.32 3.70 -8.10
CA LEU A 124 -31.84 2.54 -8.80
C LEU A 124 -33.08 1.93 -8.12
N ILE A 125 -33.24 2.11 -6.80
CA ILE A 125 -34.34 1.57 -6.00
C ILE A 125 -35.50 2.56 -5.87
N ILE A 126 -35.23 3.85 -5.68
CA ILE A 126 -36.27 4.84 -5.37
C ILE A 126 -36.85 5.52 -6.61
N SER A 127 -36.20 5.38 -7.76
CA SER A 127 -36.64 6.02 -9.00
C SER A 127 -37.40 5.06 -9.93
N LYS A 128 -37.79 5.55 -11.12
CA LYS A 128 -38.50 4.76 -12.14
C LYS A 128 -37.73 3.51 -12.60
N THR A 129 -36.43 3.41 -12.33
CA THR A 129 -35.65 2.20 -12.58
C THR A 129 -36.14 0.99 -11.79
N ASN A 130 -36.80 1.20 -10.65
CA ASN A 130 -37.29 0.14 -9.75
C ASN A 130 -38.31 -0.81 -10.39
N TYR A 131 -38.98 -0.37 -11.48
CA TYR A 131 -39.86 -1.23 -12.27
C TYR A 131 -39.10 -2.39 -12.94
N HIS A 132 -37.77 -2.28 -13.09
CA HIS A 132 -36.91 -3.32 -13.63
C HIS A 132 -36.25 -4.10 -12.50
N LYS A 133 -36.67 -5.36 -12.31
CA LYS A 133 -36.20 -6.23 -11.22
C LYS A 133 -34.67 -6.29 -11.11
N TRP A 134 -33.96 -6.32 -12.23
CA TRP A 134 -32.50 -6.43 -12.26
C TRP A 134 -31.80 -5.13 -11.86
N LEU A 135 -32.32 -3.97 -12.26
CA LEU A 135 -31.80 -2.68 -11.78
C LEU A 135 -32.04 -2.51 -10.27
N ARG A 136 -33.18 -2.99 -9.75
CA ARG A 136 -33.44 -3.05 -8.31
C ARG A 136 -32.41 -3.92 -7.58
N TRP A 137 -32.12 -5.11 -8.09
CA TRP A 137 -31.08 -5.99 -7.53
C TRP A 137 -29.69 -5.33 -7.56
N ALA A 138 -29.31 -4.72 -8.68
CA ALA A 138 -28.06 -3.98 -8.78
C ALA A 138 -27.98 -2.83 -7.75
N GLY A 139 -29.07 -2.07 -7.59
CA GLY A 139 -29.19 -1.02 -6.58
C GLY A 139 -29.00 -1.53 -5.15
N GLY A 140 -29.65 -2.64 -4.81
CA GLY A 140 -29.51 -3.28 -3.51
C GLY A 140 -28.08 -3.75 -3.22
N MET A 141 -27.43 -4.36 -4.21
CA MET A 141 -26.03 -4.79 -4.09
C MET A 141 -25.07 -3.59 -3.94
N LEU A 142 -25.26 -2.52 -4.71
CA LEU A 142 -24.45 -1.29 -4.58
C LEU A 142 -24.55 -0.69 -3.17
N ILE A 143 -25.76 -0.62 -2.61
CA ILE A 143 -25.98 -0.15 -1.23
C ILE A 143 -25.31 -1.07 -0.22
N LEU A 144 -25.53 -2.38 -0.31
CA LEU A 144 -24.94 -3.33 0.63
C LEU A 144 -23.40 -3.27 0.60
N VAL A 145 -22.81 -3.34 -0.59
CA VAL A 145 -21.36 -3.32 -0.78
C VAL A 145 -20.76 -2.00 -0.28
N SER A 146 -21.37 -0.85 -0.57
CA SER A 146 -20.88 0.45 -0.10
C SER A 146 -20.91 0.55 1.42
N LEU A 147 -22.00 0.11 2.07
CA LEU A 147 -22.10 0.10 3.53
C LEU A 147 -21.07 -0.82 4.18
N LEU A 148 -20.82 -2.01 3.61
CA LEU A 148 -19.80 -2.92 4.10
C LEU A 148 -18.39 -2.31 4.01
N PHE A 149 -18.05 -1.65 2.89
CA PHE A 149 -16.78 -0.96 2.76
C PHE A 149 -16.65 0.24 3.71
N ILE A 150 -17.70 1.05 3.87
CA ILE A 150 -17.70 2.18 4.82
C ILE A 150 -17.50 1.66 6.25
N ALA A 151 -18.21 0.58 6.63
CA ALA A 151 -18.06 -0.05 7.93
C ALA A 151 -16.64 -0.60 8.13
N ALA A 152 -16.07 -1.27 7.14
CA ALA A 152 -14.68 -1.74 7.19
C ALA A 152 -13.68 -0.59 7.34
N SER A 153 -13.85 0.51 6.60
CA SER A 153 -12.99 1.69 6.71
C SER A 153 -13.09 2.39 8.07
N LEU A 154 -14.30 2.53 8.62
CA LEU A 154 -14.52 3.08 9.96
C LEU A 154 -14.01 2.15 11.06
N GLY A 155 -14.13 0.84 10.86
CA GLY A 155 -13.54 -0.17 11.75
C GLY A 155 -12.02 -0.07 11.75
N ALA A 156 -11.39 0.03 10.58
CA ALA A 156 -9.94 0.12 10.45
C ALA A 156 -9.39 1.38 11.14
N SER A 157 -10.08 2.51 11.06
CA SER A 157 -9.65 3.76 11.70
C SER A 157 -9.82 3.76 13.23
N LYS A 158 -10.74 2.95 13.76
CA LYS A 158 -10.98 2.80 15.21
C LYS A 158 -10.24 1.61 15.83
N ALA A 159 -9.74 0.68 15.03
CA ALA A 159 -9.03 -0.49 15.51
C ALA A 159 -7.79 -0.08 16.33
N SER A 160 -7.82 -0.43 17.61
CA SER A 160 -6.73 -0.17 18.55
C SER A 160 -5.59 -1.16 18.39
N SER A 161 -5.92 -2.45 18.24
CA SER A 161 -4.92 -3.51 18.08
C SER A 161 -4.51 -3.75 16.63
N TYR A 162 -3.28 -4.20 16.46
CA TYR A 162 -2.71 -4.54 15.16
C TYR A 162 -3.47 -5.69 14.48
N GLU A 163 -3.77 -6.76 15.21
CA GLU A 163 -4.48 -7.96 14.74
C GLU A 163 -5.87 -7.62 14.18
N MET A 164 -6.56 -6.67 14.82
CA MET A 164 -7.85 -6.18 14.36
C MET A 164 -7.72 -5.45 13.02
N ARG A 165 -6.68 -4.62 12.84
CA ARG A 165 -6.41 -3.93 11.56
C ARG A 165 -6.08 -4.91 10.44
N GLU A 166 -5.32 -5.97 10.74
CA GLU A 166 -5.01 -7.04 9.78
C GLU A 166 -6.28 -7.79 9.36
N THR A 167 -7.09 -8.22 10.33
CA THR A 167 -8.37 -8.89 10.07
C THR A 167 -9.30 -8.04 9.22
N ILE A 168 -9.39 -6.74 9.51
CA ILE A 168 -10.19 -5.80 8.71
C ILE A 168 -9.61 -5.63 7.30
N GLY A 169 -8.28 -5.66 7.14
CA GLY A 169 -7.63 -5.66 5.83
C GLY A 169 -8.00 -6.89 4.99
N LEU A 170 -7.99 -8.08 5.59
CA LEU A 170 -8.44 -9.32 4.94
C LEU A 170 -9.92 -9.24 4.54
N LEU A 171 -10.78 -8.75 5.43
CA LEU A 171 -12.19 -8.52 5.14
C LEU A 171 -12.37 -7.55 3.96
N HIS A 172 -11.63 -6.44 3.95
CA HIS A 172 -11.65 -5.47 2.87
C HIS A 172 -11.29 -6.12 1.52
N ASN A 173 -10.25 -6.96 1.49
CA ASN A 173 -9.87 -7.69 0.28
C ASN A 173 -10.93 -8.72 -0.16
N ALA A 174 -11.67 -9.32 0.78
CA ALA A 174 -12.77 -10.22 0.44
C ALA A 174 -13.98 -9.44 -0.13
N LEU A 175 -14.24 -8.23 0.39
CA LEU A 175 -15.33 -7.38 -0.07
C LEU A 175 -15.16 -6.93 -1.53
N THR A 176 -13.93 -6.83 -2.06
CA THR A 176 -13.72 -6.48 -3.48
C THR A 176 -14.21 -7.57 -4.43
N VAL A 177 -14.09 -8.84 -4.04
CA VAL A 177 -14.66 -9.98 -4.78
C VAL A 177 -16.19 -9.90 -4.80
N ILE A 178 -16.82 -9.58 -3.67
CA ILE A 178 -18.28 -9.42 -3.58
C ILE A 178 -18.73 -8.22 -4.42
N GLY A 179 -17.98 -7.11 -4.36
CA GLY A 179 -18.24 -5.91 -5.14
C GLY A 179 -18.20 -6.15 -6.65
N SER A 180 -17.36 -7.06 -7.14
CA SER A 180 -17.32 -7.38 -8.57
C SER A 180 -18.63 -8.00 -9.08
N LEU A 181 -19.39 -8.67 -8.21
CA LEU A 181 -20.66 -9.33 -8.57
C LEU A 181 -21.77 -8.33 -8.93
N VAL A 182 -21.65 -7.04 -8.60
CA VAL A 182 -22.64 -5.99 -8.92
C VAL A 182 -22.93 -5.89 -10.42
N SER A 183 -21.94 -6.21 -11.27
CA SER A 183 -22.11 -6.20 -12.72
C SER A 183 -23.07 -7.28 -13.23
N ILE A 184 -23.29 -8.37 -12.49
CA ILE A 184 -24.15 -9.50 -12.91
C ILE A 184 -25.61 -9.07 -13.13
N PRO A 185 -26.31 -8.46 -12.14
CA PRO A 185 -27.67 -7.99 -12.37
C PRO A 185 -27.75 -6.92 -13.46
N LEU A 186 -26.73 -6.05 -13.62
CA LEU A 186 -26.69 -5.10 -14.74
C LEU A 186 -26.63 -5.83 -16.09
N ILE A 187 -25.76 -6.83 -16.25
CA ILE A 187 -25.69 -7.66 -17.45
C ILE A 187 -27.05 -8.33 -17.73
N ALA A 188 -27.69 -8.90 -16.71
CA ALA A 188 -28.99 -9.55 -16.83
C ALA A 188 -30.08 -8.57 -17.31
N HIS A 189 -30.07 -7.32 -16.82
CA HIS A 189 -30.95 -6.25 -17.29
C HIS A 189 -30.81 -6.01 -18.80
N PHE A 190 -29.59 -5.74 -19.27
CA PHE A 190 -29.36 -5.45 -20.69
C PHE A 190 -29.59 -6.67 -21.59
N TRP A 191 -29.42 -7.89 -21.05
CA TRP A 191 -29.77 -9.11 -21.78
C TRP A 191 -31.29 -9.26 -21.97
N GLU A 192 -32.10 -8.92 -20.96
CA GLU A 192 -33.56 -8.87 -21.11
C GLU A 192 -34.01 -7.77 -22.07
N GLU A 193 -33.44 -6.57 -21.98
CA GLU A 193 -33.75 -5.47 -22.90
C GLU A 193 -33.39 -5.83 -24.35
N LEU A 194 -32.25 -6.48 -24.57
CA LEU A 194 -31.81 -6.94 -25.89
C LEU A 194 -32.81 -7.91 -26.54
N LYS A 195 -33.40 -8.84 -25.75
CA LYS A 195 -34.40 -9.81 -26.25
C LYS A 195 -35.67 -9.13 -26.75
N GLN A 196 -35.99 -7.95 -26.24
CA GLN A 196 -37.18 -7.19 -26.63
C GLN A 196 -37.00 -6.37 -27.91
N VAL A 197 -35.77 -6.26 -28.45
CA VAL A 197 -35.48 -5.48 -29.67
C VAL A 197 -35.97 -6.25 -30.90
N LYS A 198 -37.11 -5.81 -31.48
CA LYS A 198 -37.68 -6.32 -32.72
C LYS A 198 -36.99 -5.67 -33.94
N GLU A 199 -35.73 -5.99 -34.22
CA GLU A 199 -35.06 -5.64 -35.48
C GLU A 199 -34.81 -6.89 -36.32
N PRO A 200 -35.13 -6.90 -37.63
CA PRO A 200 -34.76 -8.01 -38.51
C PRO A 200 -33.24 -8.15 -38.56
N PRO A 201 -32.68 -9.38 -38.59
CA PRO A 201 -31.24 -9.58 -38.65
C PRO A 201 -30.71 -9.07 -40.00
N LYS A 202 -30.36 -7.78 -40.10
CA LYS A 202 -29.62 -7.27 -41.25
C LYS A 202 -28.24 -7.93 -41.24
N LYS A 203 -27.85 -8.49 -42.40
CA LYS A 203 -26.48 -8.98 -42.71
C LYS A 203 -25.43 -7.85 -42.74
N THR A 204 -25.48 -6.85 -41.85
CA THR A 204 -24.33 -5.98 -41.60
C THR A 204 -23.36 -6.69 -40.66
N ARG A 205 -22.74 -7.74 -41.18
CA ARG A 205 -21.46 -8.24 -40.66
C ARG A 205 -20.42 -7.20 -41.08
N SER A 206 -19.69 -6.60 -40.14
CA SER A 206 -18.21 -6.52 -40.24
C SER A 206 -17.52 -5.50 -39.32
N LEU A 207 -18.07 -4.32 -39.00
CA LEU A 207 -17.25 -3.31 -38.27
C LEU A 207 -17.27 -3.45 -36.74
N ASN A 208 -18.46 -3.64 -36.13
CA ASN A 208 -18.62 -3.62 -34.67
C ASN A 208 -18.09 -4.89 -33.99
N LEU A 209 -18.22 -6.06 -34.62
CA LEU A 209 -17.76 -7.33 -34.05
C LEU A 209 -16.23 -7.42 -34.07
N PHE A 210 -15.59 -6.98 -35.16
CA PHE A 210 -14.12 -6.94 -35.25
C PHE A 210 -13.54 -6.00 -34.19
N GLY A 211 -14.12 -4.80 -34.03
CA GLY A 211 -13.73 -3.87 -32.96
C GLY A 211 -13.89 -4.47 -31.55
N GLN A 212 -15.01 -5.14 -31.27
CA GLN A 212 -15.22 -5.84 -29.98
C GLN A 212 -14.21 -6.96 -29.75
N ILE A 213 -13.89 -7.75 -30.79
CA ILE A 213 -12.88 -8.81 -30.70
C ILE A 213 -11.52 -8.20 -30.40
N THR A 214 -11.10 -7.16 -31.13
CA THR A 214 -9.80 -6.50 -30.91
C THR A 214 -9.69 -5.90 -29.51
N ILE A 215 -10.72 -5.18 -29.04
CA ILE A 215 -10.77 -4.64 -27.68
C ILE A 215 -10.76 -5.77 -26.65
N GLY A 216 -11.54 -6.83 -26.88
CA GLY A 216 -11.63 -7.99 -25.98
C GLY A 216 -10.31 -8.73 -25.86
N LEU A 217 -9.60 -8.93 -26.98
CA LEU A 217 -8.27 -9.52 -27.01
C LEU A 217 -7.24 -8.64 -26.28
N PHE A 218 -7.31 -7.32 -26.43
CA PHE A 218 -6.45 -6.41 -25.69
C PHE A 218 -6.70 -6.51 -24.18
N ILE A 219 -7.96 -6.42 -23.73
CA ILE A 219 -8.30 -6.54 -22.30
C ILE A 219 -7.84 -7.90 -21.77
N PHE A 220 -8.12 -8.98 -22.49
CA PHE A 220 -7.68 -10.32 -22.14
C PHE A 220 -6.15 -10.42 -22.04
N ALA A 221 -5.40 -9.84 -22.98
CA ALA A 221 -3.94 -9.84 -22.96
C ALA A 221 -3.40 -9.14 -21.70
N THR A 222 -3.98 -7.99 -21.31
CA THR A 222 -3.54 -7.30 -20.08
C THR A 222 -3.86 -8.09 -18.81
N LEU A 223 -5.00 -8.79 -18.76
CA LEU A 223 -5.35 -9.67 -17.65
C LEU A 223 -4.45 -10.90 -17.60
N PHE A 224 -4.13 -11.48 -18.76
CA PHE A 224 -3.19 -12.57 -18.86
C PHE A 224 -1.81 -12.16 -18.34
N LEU A 225 -1.33 -10.96 -18.70
CA LEU A 225 -0.08 -10.42 -18.16
C LEU A 225 -0.14 -10.23 -16.64
N LEU A 226 -1.24 -9.70 -16.11
CA LEU A 226 -1.42 -9.56 -14.65
C LEU A 226 -1.36 -10.91 -13.94
N VAL A 227 -2.11 -11.90 -14.43
CA VAL A 227 -2.13 -13.26 -13.87
C VAL A 227 -0.74 -13.88 -13.97
N LYS A 228 -0.11 -13.82 -15.14
CA LYS A 228 1.23 -14.36 -15.38
C LYS A 228 2.25 -13.74 -14.42
N ASP A 229 2.30 -12.42 -14.32
CA ASP A 229 3.24 -11.72 -13.44
C ASP A 229 2.98 -12.06 -11.97
N ALA A 230 1.72 -12.16 -11.55
CA ALA A 230 1.35 -12.56 -10.19
C ALA A 230 1.84 -13.98 -9.86
N PHE A 231 1.67 -14.94 -10.79
CA PHE A 231 2.14 -16.31 -10.61
C PHE A 231 3.66 -16.45 -10.68
N GLN A 232 4.32 -15.66 -11.53
CA GLN A 232 5.78 -15.69 -11.71
C GLN A 232 6.52 -14.77 -10.73
N ASN A 233 5.81 -14.01 -9.89
CA ASN A 233 6.35 -12.97 -9.03
C ASN A 233 7.24 -11.98 -9.83
N ASN A 234 6.77 -11.57 -11.01
CA ASN A 234 7.51 -10.70 -11.92
C ASN A 234 7.34 -9.23 -11.50
N LEU A 235 8.21 -8.79 -10.61
CA LEU A 235 8.17 -7.46 -10.01
C LEU A 235 8.87 -6.41 -10.88
N LYS A 236 8.34 -5.19 -10.87
CA LYS A 236 8.87 -4.00 -11.55
C LYS A 236 10.28 -3.72 -11.05
N TYR A 237 11.25 -3.96 -11.92
CA TYR A 237 12.64 -3.60 -11.68
C TYR A 237 12.91 -2.18 -12.23
N THR A 238 13.37 -1.29 -11.36
CA THR A 238 13.88 0.04 -11.76
C THR A 238 15.37 0.05 -11.50
N PRO A 239 16.25 0.12 -12.50
CA PRO A 239 17.69 0.15 -12.27
C PRO A 239 18.08 1.30 -11.33
N ALA A 240 19.00 1.05 -10.41
CA ALA A 240 19.52 2.09 -9.53
C ALA A 240 20.26 3.18 -10.33
N THR A 241 20.06 4.44 -9.94
CA THR A 241 20.73 5.60 -10.55
C THR A 241 22.22 5.58 -10.24
N GLN A 242 23.01 6.35 -11.00
CA GLN A 242 24.45 6.46 -10.75
C GLN A 242 24.74 7.03 -9.35
N SER A 243 23.99 8.04 -8.91
CA SER A 243 24.11 8.62 -7.57
C SER A 243 23.82 7.60 -6.46
N GLN A 244 22.80 6.74 -6.64
CA GLN A 244 22.51 5.66 -5.70
C GLN A 244 23.65 4.64 -5.61
N LYS A 245 24.24 4.27 -6.76
CA LYS A 245 25.41 3.36 -6.81
C LYS A 245 26.61 3.94 -6.08
N GLU A 246 26.91 5.21 -6.31
CA GLU A 246 28.01 5.93 -5.64
C GLU A 246 27.79 6.01 -4.13
N MET A 247 26.57 6.34 -3.69
CA MET A 247 26.23 6.38 -2.27
C MET A 247 26.39 5.01 -1.59
N ALA A 248 26.00 3.93 -2.27
CA ALA A 248 26.13 2.57 -1.75
C ALA A 248 27.57 2.01 -1.86
N SER A 249 28.46 2.63 -2.63
CA SER A 249 29.78 2.07 -2.96
C SER A 249 30.70 1.88 -1.75
N ILE A 250 30.57 2.72 -0.73
CA ILE A 250 31.37 2.61 0.49
C ILE A 250 30.89 1.47 1.41
N PHE A 251 29.67 0.96 1.19
CA PHE A 251 29.09 -0.14 1.95
C PHE A 251 29.35 -1.47 1.23
N GLU A 252 29.83 -2.46 1.98
CA GLU A 252 30.02 -3.82 1.48
C GLU A 252 28.66 -4.44 1.14
N MET A 253 28.53 -4.97 -0.09
CA MET A 253 27.33 -5.68 -0.56
C MET A 253 27.34 -7.11 -0.01
N ARG A 254 26.26 -7.50 0.67
CA ARG A 254 26.11 -8.87 1.19
C ARG A 254 24.69 -9.40 1.04
N SER A 255 24.55 -10.71 1.23
CA SER A 255 23.27 -11.38 1.37
C SER A 255 23.33 -12.41 2.49
N PHE A 256 22.19 -12.69 3.10
CA PHE A 256 22.04 -13.74 4.10
C PHE A 256 20.83 -14.60 3.73
N THR A 257 20.98 -15.92 3.76
CA THR A 257 19.85 -16.84 3.55
C THR A 257 19.44 -17.38 4.91
N GLY A 258 18.20 -17.06 5.31
CA GLY A 258 17.66 -17.47 6.59
C GLY A 258 17.19 -18.92 6.62
N THR A 259 16.78 -19.36 7.80
CA THR A 259 16.28 -20.72 8.05
C THR A 259 15.03 -21.07 7.24
N SER A 260 14.23 -20.07 6.86
CA SER A 260 13.08 -20.21 5.96
C SER A 260 13.45 -20.47 4.49
N GLY A 261 14.73 -20.35 4.14
CA GLY A 261 15.22 -20.38 2.76
C GLY A 261 15.10 -19.04 2.01
N GLU A 262 14.54 -18.00 2.64
CA GLU A 262 14.48 -16.66 2.08
C GLU A 262 15.84 -15.93 2.17
N THR A 263 16.12 -15.06 1.21
CA THR A 263 17.37 -14.31 1.15
C THR A 263 17.14 -12.83 1.47
N LEU A 264 17.85 -12.32 2.48
CA LEU A 264 17.96 -10.90 2.78
C LEU A 264 19.16 -10.29 2.05
N HIS A 265 18.92 -9.34 1.17
CA HIS A 265 19.97 -8.46 0.66
C HIS A 265 20.23 -7.34 1.64
N TYR A 266 21.50 -7.07 1.95
CA TYR A 266 21.87 -5.99 2.85
C TYR A 266 23.21 -5.38 2.50
N ARG A 267 23.42 -4.19 3.07
CA ARG A 267 24.69 -3.47 3.05
C ARG A 267 25.25 -3.37 4.45
N ILE A 268 26.57 -3.53 4.56
CA ILE A 268 27.29 -3.33 5.81
C ILE A 268 28.43 -2.33 5.64
N LEU A 269 28.54 -1.38 6.58
CA LEU A 269 29.71 -0.49 6.68
C LEU A 269 30.41 -0.76 8.00
N ARG A 270 31.70 -1.08 7.94
CA ARG A 270 32.52 -1.29 9.14
C ARG A 270 32.92 0.05 9.77
N PRO A 271 33.28 0.08 11.07
CA PRO A 271 33.92 1.24 11.68
C PRO A 271 35.12 1.72 10.86
N LEU A 272 35.39 3.03 10.86
CA LEU A 272 36.60 3.56 10.24
C LEU A 272 37.82 2.95 10.94
N ASN A 273 38.82 2.49 10.17
CA ASN A 273 40.01 1.80 10.69
C ASN A 273 39.66 0.61 11.62
N TYR A 274 38.72 -0.23 11.19
CA TYR A 274 38.25 -1.39 11.93
C TYR A 274 39.41 -2.25 12.49
N ASN A 275 39.34 -2.54 13.79
CA ASN A 275 40.26 -3.43 14.50
C ASN A 275 39.46 -4.61 15.08
N ALA A 276 39.77 -5.84 14.66
CA ALA A 276 39.03 -7.04 15.09
C ALA A 276 39.12 -7.32 16.61
N ASP A 277 40.15 -6.82 17.28
CA ASP A 277 40.35 -7.00 18.73
C ASP A 277 39.46 -6.06 19.57
N LYS A 278 38.80 -5.08 18.93
CA LYS A 278 37.90 -4.13 19.60
C LYS A 278 36.45 -4.46 19.35
N LYS A 279 35.62 -4.24 20.38
CA LYS A 279 34.16 -4.33 20.30
C LYS A 279 33.54 -3.02 19.84
N TYR A 280 32.70 -3.07 18.80
CA TYR A 280 32.00 -1.90 18.26
C TYR A 280 30.48 -2.07 18.31
N PRO A 281 29.70 -0.98 18.52
CA PRO A 281 28.25 -1.01 18.39
C PRO A 281 27.77 -1.50 17.02
N LEU A 282 26.52 -1.96 16.98
CA LEU A 282 25.79 -2.24 15.75
C LEU A 282 24.63 -1.25 15.60
N ALA A 283 24.64 -0.45 14.53
CA ALA A 283 23.54 0.43 14.16
C ALA A 283 22.72 -0.20 13.02
N VAL A 284 21.53 -0.69 13.36
CA VAL A 284 20.55 -1.24 12.43
C VAL A 284 19.73 -0.09 11.85
N CYS A 285 19.95 0.19 10.56
CA CYS A 285 19.36 1.33 9.86
C CYS A 285 18.28 0.86 8.87
N LEU A 286 17.02 1.05 9.24
CA LEU A 286 15.86 0.61 8.45
C LEU A 286 15.36 1.73 7.53
N HIS A 287 15.28 1.46 6.23
CA HIS A 287 14.90 2.45 5.22
C HIS A 287 13.39 2.76 5.18
N HIS A 288 12.99 3.92 4.62
CA HIS A 288 11.58 4.17 4.27
C HIS A 288 11.15 3.38 3.03
N GLY A 289 9.85 3.36 2.69
CA GLY A 289 9.29 2.52 1.60
C GLY A 289 9.90 2.72 0.19
N GLY A 290 10.61 3.83 -0.04
CA GLY A 290 11.35 4.06 -1.30
C GLY A 290 12.59 3.17 -1.46
N GLY A 291 13.06 2.58 -0.35
CA GLY A 291 14.19 1.64 -0.35
C GLY A 291 13.82 0.21 -0.74
N ASN A 292 12.52 -0.14 -0.82
CA ASN A 292 12.10 -1.50 -1.14
C ASN A 292 12.60 -1.93 -2.52
N GLY A 293 13.17 -3.12 -2.61
CA GLY A 293 13.75 -3.63 -3.85
C GLY A 293 14.60 -4.87 -3.65
N SER A 294 15.33 -5.23 -4.70
CA SER A 294 16.25 -6.38 -4.72
C SER A 294 17.62 -6.05 -5.33
N ASP A 295 17.89 -4.77 -5.63
CA ASP A 295 19.16 -4.34 -6.26
C ASP A 295 20.34 -4.25 -5.27
N ASN A 296 20.06 -4.35 -3.97
CA ASN A 296 20.99 -4.14 -2.88
C ASN A 296 21.73 -2.79 -2.98
N ILE A 297 21.09 -1.73 -3.49
CA ILE A 297 21.69 -0.40 -3.68
C ILE A 297 20.78 0.69 -3.10
N ARG A 298 19.52 0.78 -3.53
CA ARG A 298 18.66 1.95 -3.26
C ARG A 298 18.31 2.13 -1.78
N GLN A 299 18.43 1.07 -0.96
CA GLN A 299 18.13 1.15 0.46
C GLN A 299 19.05 2.13 1.20
N ILE A 300 20.27 2.35 0.69
CA ILE A 300 21.20 3.31 1.28
C ILE A 300 20.66 4.74 1.16
N GLU A 301 20.16 5.11 -0.01
CA GLU A 301 19.56 6.45 -0.22
C GLU A 301 18.38 6.70 0.72
N ALA A 302 17.56 5.66 0.88
CA ALA A 302 16.33 5.66 1.69
C ALA A 302 16.57 5.43 3.19
N ALA A 303 17.82 5.21 3.64
CA ALA A 303 18.17 5.02 5.04
C ALA A 303 18.91 6.26 5.57
N MET A 304 18.16 7.28 6.01
CA MET A 304 18.73 8.57 6.43
C MET A 304 19.79 8.43 7.53
N PHE A 305 19.60 7.51 8.48
CA PHE A 305 20.55 7.28 9.56
C PHE A 305 21.85 6.64 9.07
N ALA A 306 21.77 5.68 8.13
CA ALA A 306 22.95 5.07 7.53
C ALA A 306 23.78 6.13 6.80
N ARG A 307 23.13 7.01 6.03
CA ARG A 307 23.79 8.14 5.34
C ARG A 307 24.46 9.08 6.32
N LYS A 308 23.74 9.49 7.37
CA LYS A 308 24.27 10.43 8.37
C LYS A 308 25.45 9.86 9.12
N LEU A 309 25.37 8.59 9.53
CA LEU A 309 26.46 7.90 10.22
C LEU A 309 27.65 7.60 9.32
N ALA A 310 27.44 7.43 8.01
CA ALA A 310 28.49 7.18 7.03
C ALA A 310 29.30 8.44 6.66
N GLU A 311 28.83 9.64 7.01
CA GLU A 311 29.62 10.88 6.87
C GLU A 311 30.97 10.74 7.61
N PRO A 312 32.11 11.17 7.03
CA PRO A 312 33.44 10.95 7.63
C PRO A 312 33.56 11.41 9.10
N ALA A 313 33.04 12.60 9.42
CA ALA A 313 33.07 13.14 10.78
C ALA A 313 32.29 12.26 11.78
N ASN A 314 31.13 11.74 11.37
CA ASN A 314 30.31 10.87 12.22
C ASN A 314 30.90 9.46 12.32
N ARG A 315 31.47 8.90 11.24
CA ARG A 315 32.18 7.60 11.30
C ARG A 315 33.38 7.64 12.24
N GLN A 316 34.09 8.78 12.29
CA GLN A 316 35.20 8.98 13.20
C GLN A 316 34.73 9.13 14.65
N LYS A 317 33.69 9.95 14.87
CA LYS A 317 33.17 10.25 16.22
C LYS A 317 32.38 9.09 16.83
N TYR A 318 31.68 8.31 16.00
CA TYR A 318 30.79 7.22 16.39
C TYR A 318 31.13 5.93 15.64
N PRO A 319 32.29 5.31 15.94
CA PRO A 319 32.71 4.10 15.23
C PRO A 319 31.75 2.94 15.54
N ALA A 320 31.04 2.47 14.53
CA ALA A 320 30.07 1.36 14.61
C ALA A 320 29.99 0.59 13.30
N PHE A 321 29.47 -0.63 13.37
CA PHE A 321 28.95 -1.32 12.20
C PHE A 321 27.61 -0.71 11.82
N LEU A 322 27.42 -0.35 10.54
CA LEU A 322 26.12 0.07 10.02
C LEU A 322 25.54 -1.09 9.22
N PHE A 323 24.43 -1.65 9.69
CA PHE A 323 23.70 -2.72 9.00
C PHE A 323 22.45 -2.13 8.36
N VAL A 324 22.37 -2.22 7.04
CA VAL A 324 21.28 -1.62 6.23
C VAL A 324 20.61 -2.72 5.40
N PRO A 325 19.62 -3.43 5.99
CA PRO A 325 18.86 -4.45 5.27
C PRO A 325 17.97 -3.81 4.19
N GLN A 326 17.81 -4.48 3.06
CA GLN A 326 16.85 -4.08 2.03
C GLN A 326 15.57 -4.92 2.15
N CYS A 327 14.46 -4.25 2.42
CA CYS A 327 13.15 -4.87 2.46
C CYS A 327 12.68 -5.21 1.03
N PRO A 328 12.28 -6.46 0.72
CA PRO A 328 11.79 -6.81 -0.60
C PRO A 328 10.46 -6.10 -0.93
N PRO A 329 10.07 -6.00 -2.21
CA PRO A 329 8.78 -5.41 -2.59
C PRO A 329 7.59 -6.12 -1.92
N GLY A 330 6.63 -5.33 -1.43
CA GLY A 330 5.43 -5.79 -0.71
C GLY A 330 5.70 -6.47 0.63
N HIS A 331 6.88 -6.27 1.21
CA HIS A 331 7.20 -6.66 2.59
C HIS A 331 7.45 -5.41 3.44
N SER A 332 7.47 -5.59 4.76
CA SER A 332 7.86 -4.59 5.73
C SER A 332 8.88 -5.18 6.71
N PHE A 333 9.53 -4.33 7.50
CA PHE A 333 10.35 -4.75 8.64
C PHE A 333 9.51 -5.22 9.85
N GLY A 334 8.19 -5.35 9.69
CA GLY A 334 7.22 -5.63 10.74
C GLY A 334 6.40 -4.40 11.15
N GLY A 335 5.29 -4.63 11.85
CA GLY A 335 4.44 -3.57 12.41
C GLY A 335 3.48 -2.87 11.44
N ILE A 336 3.37 -3.30 10.18
CA ILE A 336 2.42 -2.75 9.20
C ILE A 336 1.41 -3.83 8.77
N PRO A 337 0.10 -3.65 9.02
CA PRO A 337 -0.91 -4.64 8.63
C PRO A 337 -0.91 -4.91 7.13
N ASN A 338 -1.16 -6.17 6.74
CA ASN A 338 -1.19 -6.65 5.35
C ASN A 338 0.14 -6.59 4.59
N TYR A 339 1.26 -6.32 5.27
CA TYR A 339 2.60 -6.53 4.73
C TYR A 339 3.23 -7.76 5.35
N SER A 340 3.80 -8.64 4.53
CA SER A 340 4.65 -9.73 5.03
C SER A 340 5.85 -9.14 5.77
N SER A 341 6.15 -9.63 6.97
CA SER A 341 7.27 -9.17 7.78
C SER A 341 8.56 -9.89 7.38
N ILE A 342 9.68 -9.17 7.33
CA ILE A 342 11.04 -9.73 7.24
C ILE A 342 11.81 -9.65 8.56
N GLU A 343 11.10 -9.43 9.68
CA GLU A 343 11.68 -9.32 11.02
C GLU A 343 12.66 -10.47 11.34
N ASP A 344 12.21 -11.72 11.20
CA ASP A 344 13.03 -12.88 11.52
C ASP A 344 14.31 -12.92 10.68
N LEU A 345 14.20 -12.62 9.37
CA LEU A 345 15.32 -12.56 8.45
C LEU A 345 16.36 -11.48 8.85
N VAL A 346 15.89 -10.34 9.37
CA VAL A 346 16.74 -9.26 9.88
C VAL A 346 17.45 -9.72 11.16
N LEU A 347 16.74 -10.35 12.09
CA LEU A 347 17.29 -10.85 13.35
C LEU A 347 18.33 -11.97 13.14
N GLU A 348 18.04 -12.92 12.24
CA GLU A 348 18.97 -13.99 11.88
C GLU A 348 20.24 -13.43 11.21
N ALA A 349 20.11 -12.46 10.31
CA ALA A 349 21.25 -11.80 9.68
C ALA A 349 22.11 -11.03 10.70
N MET A 350 21.48 -10.38 11.69
CA MET A 350 22.21 -9.75 12.80
C MET A 350 23.00 -10.78 13.62
N ALA A 351 22.39 -11.92 13.97
CA ALA A 351 23.09 -12.99 14.68
C ALA A 351 24.28 -13.55 13.88
N ALA A 352 24.14 -13.68 12.55
CA ALA A 352 25.24 -14.09 11.68
C ALA A 352 26.40 -13.07 11.69
N LEU A 353 26.10 -11.78 11.65
CA LEU A 353 27.10 -10.71 11.73
C LEU A 353 27.81 -10.70 13.09
N GLU A 354 27.10 -11.00 14.17
CA GLU A 354 27.66 -11.08 15.53
C GLU A 354 28.57 -12.30 15.74
N ASN A 355 28.33 -13.38 14.99
CA ASN A 355 29.24 -14.52 14.96
C ASN A 355 30.50 -14.25 14.13
N GLU A 356 30.41 -13.40 13.10
CA GLU A 356 31.54 -13.05 12.23
C GLU A 356 32.41 -11.93 12.80
N PHE A 357 31.80 -10.92 13.41
CA PHE A 357 32.47 -9.70 13.86
C PHE A 357 32.39 -9.54 15.37
N ASN A 358 33.40 -8.85 15.93
CA ASN A 358 33.43 -8.51 17.35
C ASN A 358 32.45 -7.35 17.66
N ILE A 359 31.15 -7.62 17.56
CA ILE A 359 30.07 -6.68 17.81
C ILE A 359 29.81 -6.59 19.32
N ASP A 360 29.68 -5.37 19.81
CA ASP A 360 29.25 -5.10 21.18
C ASP A 360 27.73 -5.28 21.29
N THR A 361 27.32 -6.46 21.74
CA THR A 361 25.91 -6.83 21.92
C THR A 361 25.18 -6.00 22.98
N SER A 362 25.92 -5.31 23.86
CA SER A 362 25.36 -4.33 24.81
C SER A 362 25.06 -2.97 24.18
N ARG A 363 25.48 -2.74 22.92
CA ARG A 363 25.28 -1.50 22.17
C ARG A 363 24.74 -1.78 20.76
N ARG A 364 23.59 -2.45 20.71
CA ARG A 364 22.78 -2.56 19.48
C ARG A 364 21.79 -1.41 19.43
N TYR A 365 21.76 -0.68 18.34
CA TYR A 365 20.81 0.41 18.12
C TYR A 365 19.94 0.07 16.92
N VAL A 366 18.65 0.41 17.00
CA VAL A 366 17.73 0.28 15.86
C VAL A 366 17.05 1.60 15.56
N MET A 367 17.06 1.98 14.29
CA MET A 367 16.56 3.27 13.87
C MET A 367 16.06 3.22 12.44
N GLY A 368 14.98 3.94 12.18
CA GLY A 368 14.34 3.88 10.89
C GLY A 368 13.21 4.88 10.76
N MET A 369 12.76 5.05 9.52
CA MET A 369 11.86 6.11 9.10
C MET A 369 10.68 5.54 8.30
N SER A 370 9.46 6.03 8.51
CA SER A 370 8.26 5.55 7.82
C SER A 370 8.14 4.02 7.92
N LEU A 371 8.27 3.27 6.83
CA LEU A 371 8.38 1.80 6.82
C LEU A 371 9.40 1.27 7.85
N GLY A 372 10.59 1.87 7.91
CA GLY A 372 11.60 1.54 8.91
C GLY A 372 11.27 2.05 10.32
N GLY A 373 10.41 3.06 10.45
CA GLY A 373 9.91 3.56 11.74
C GLY A 373 8.93 2.56 12.37
N PHE A 374 8.03 1.98 11.57
CA PHE A 374 7.20 0.83 11.98
C PHE A 374 8.08 -0.37 12.36
N GLY A 375 9.06 -0.70 11.52
CA GLY A 375 10.03 -1.75 11.82
C GLY A 375 10.79 -1.54 13.13
N THR A 376 11.20 -0.30 13.41
CA THR A 376 11.91 0.06 14.65
C THR A 376 11.03 -0.20 15.86
N TRP A 377 9.77 0.28 15.85
CA TRP A 377 8.80 0.00 16.92
C TRP A 377 8.53 -1.49 17.10
N ASN A 378 8.32 -2.21 15.99
CA ASN A 378 8.04 -3.64 16.02
C ASN A 378 9.22 -4.45 16.61
N LEU A 379 10.44 -4.19 16.15
CA LEU A 379 11.63 -4.91 16.61
C LEU A 379 11.85 -4.74 18.11
N ILE A 380 11.71 -3.52 18.65
CA ILE A 380 11.91 -3.31 20.09
C ILE A 380 10.75 -3.85 20.94
N ALA A 381 9.52 -3.84 20.43
CA ALA A 381 8.37 -4.38 21.17
C ALA A 381 8.43 -5.91 21.28
N LYS A 382 8.86 -6.59 20.22
CA LYS A 382 8.99 -8.06 20.22
C LYS A 382 10.31 -8.56 20.78
N ASN A 383 11.36 -7.73 20.72
CA ASN A 383 12.70 -8.08 21.19
C ASN A 383 13.23 -7.03 22.19
N PRO A 384 12.50 -6.75 23.30
CA PRO A 384 12.78 -5.63 24.20
C PRO A 384 14.14 -5.73 24.91
N GLN A 385 14.72 -6.93 24.97
CA GLN A 385 16.03 -7.16 25.57
C GLN A 385 17.18 -7.14 24.55
N MET A 386 16.93 -6.96 23.25
CA MET A 386 17.98 -7.06 22.23
C MET A 386 18.73 -5.73 22.05
N PHE A 387 18.01 -4.61 22.04
CA PHE A 387 18.54 -3.29 21.71
C PHE A 387 18.88 -2.48 22.97
N ALA A 388 19.89 -1.61 22.86
CA ALA A 388 20.29 -0.66 23.88
C ALA A 388 19.55 0.69 23.72
N ALA A 389 19.13 1.03 22.50
CA ALA A 389 18.36 2.24 22.22
C ALA A 389 17.63 2.16 20.87
N ALA A 390 16.59 2.98 20.72
CA ALA A 390 15.83 3.07 19.49
C ALA A 390 15.48 4.50 19.06
N MET A 391 15.44 4.72 17.74
CA MET A 391 14.95 5.97 17.12
C MET A 391 13.93 5.71 16.01
N PRO A 392 12.66 5.48 16.36
CA PRO A 392 11.59 5.41 15.37
C PRO A 392 11.22 6.81 14.87
N VAL A 393 11.18 6.99 13.55
CA VAL A 393 10.81 8.26 12.89
C VAL A 393 9.55 8.04 12.04
N CYS A 394 8.53 8.86 12.26
CA CYS A 394 7.22 8.83 11.58
C CYS A 394 6.68 7.42 11.28
N GLY A 395 6.66 6.56 12.30
CA GLY A 395 6.07 5.22 12.27
C GLY A 395 5.02 5.03 13.36
N GLY A 396 4.51 3.80 13.46
CA GLY A 396 3.61 3.35 14.53
C GLY A 396 4.05 2.02 15.13
N GLY A 397 3.65 1.78 16.37
CA GLY A 397 3.81 0.48 17.05
C GLY A 397 2.47 0.00 17.60
N ASP A 398 2.52 -1.05 18.41
CA ASP A 398 1.38 -1.53 19.18
C ASP A 398 1.42 -0.97 20.61
N PRO A 399 0.52 -0.03 20.99
CA PRO A 399 0.49 0.53 22.33
C PRO A 399 0.23 -0.51 23.43
N ASP A 400 -0.38 -1.66 23.10
CA ASP A 400 -0.63 -2.72 24.07
C ASP A 400 0.68 -3.40 24.51
N LEU A 401 1.74 -3.29 23.69
CA LEU A 401 3.10 -3.75 24.01
C LEU A 401 3.97 -2.68 24.70
N ALA A 402 3.39 -1.57 25.15
CA ALA A 402 4.17 -0.48 25.76
C ALA A 402 4.88 -0.88 27.07
N GLU A 403 4.33 -1.86 27.80
CA GLU A 403 4.88 -2.30 29.09
C GLU A 403 6.28 -2.88 28.97
N VAL A 404 6.58 -3.61 27.89
CA VAL A 404 7.91 -4.18 27.68
C VAL A 404 8.97 -3.14 27.27
N LEU A 405 8.54 -1.90 26.99
CA LEU A 405 9.39 -0.81 26.52
C LEU A 405 9.75 0.20 27.61
N VAL A 406 9.24 0.05 28.84
CA VAL A 406 9.36 1.08 29.90
C VAL A 406 10.81 1.43 30.24
N ASN A 407 11.71 0.47 30.14
CA ASN A 407 13.14 0.63 30.45
C ASN A 407 14.01 0.88 29.21
N MET A 408 13.45 0.83 28.00
CA MET A 408 14.20 1.02 26.76
C MET A 408 14.44 2.51 26.51
N PRO A 409 15.69 2.95 26.28
CA PRO A 409 15.98 4.29 25.78
C PRO A 409 15.39 4.49 24.38
N ILE A 410 14.35 5.32 24.28
CA ILE A 410 13.66 5.62 23.02
C ILE A 410 13.65 7.13 22.79
N TRP A 411 14.03 7.54 21.57
CA TRP A 411 13.82 8.90 21.09
C TRP A 411 13.07 8.88 19.76
N ALA A 412 11.76 9.11 19.82
CA ALA A 412 10.89 9.11 18.66
C ALA A 412 10.73 10.51 18.04
N PHE A 413 10.47 10.55 16.73
CA PHE A 413 10.31 11.79 15.96
C PHE A 413 9.11 11.72 15.02
N HIS A 414 8.39 12.82 14.82
CA HIS A 414 7.27 12.87 13.87
C HIS A 414 7.00 14.30 13.36
N GLY A 415 6.49 14.46 12.14
CA GLY A 415 5.88 15.71 11.70
C GLY A 415 4.45 15.85 12.23
N ALA A 416 4.05 17.04 12.68
CA ALA A 416 2.72 17.29 13.23
C ALA A 416 1.59 17.19 12.18
N GLU A 417 1.92 17.43 10.90
CA GLU A 417 1.00 17.44 9.77
C GLU A 417 1.20 16.23 8.86
N ASP A 418 1.78 15.13 9.37
CA ASP A 418 1.99 13.91 8.59
C ASP A 418 0.66 13.23 8.23
N THR A 419 0.31 13.31 6.95
CA THR A 419 -0.90 12.71 6.38
C THR A 419 -0.68 11.32 5.79
N ASN A 420 0.57 10.88 5.65
CA ASN A 420 0.90 9.56 5.08
C ASN A 420 0.95 8.53 6.20
N VAL A 421 1.62 8.86 7.30
CA VAL A 421 1.60 8.11 8.55
C VAL A 421 1.03 9.04 9.62
N PRO A 422 -0.22 8.84 10.06
CA PRO A 422 -0.82 9.77 11.02
C PRO A 422 0.03 9.90 12.29
N THR A 423 0.37 11.13 12.66
CA THR A 423 1.17 11.47 13.87
C THR A 423 0.62 10.83 15.14
N LYS A 424 -0.70 10.62 15.18
CA LYS A 424 -1.40 9.89 16.26
C LYS A 424 -0.71 8.56 16.60
N LEU A 425 -0.18 7.82 15.62
CA LEU A 425 0.45 6.52 15.85
C LEU A 425 1.71 6.62 16.73
N SER A 426 2.51 7.67 16.58
CA SER A 426 3.64 7.91 17.50
C SER A 426 3.17 8.48 18.83
N ARG A 427 2.20 9.39 18.85
CA ARG A 427 1.62 9.93 20.09
C ARG A 427 1.05 8.82 20.98
N ASP A 428 0.32 7.87 20.40
CA ASP A 428 -0.27 6.73 21.11
C ASP A 428 0.81 5.86 21.79
N MET A 429 1.89 5.51 21.06
CA MET A 429 3.03 4.76 21.64
C MET A 429 3.68 5.52 22.79
N ILE A 430 3.97 6.80 22.58
CA ILE A 430 4.63 7.64 23.60
C ILE A 430 3.75 7.76 24.85
N GLN A 431 2.45 7.97 24.67
CA GLN A 431 1.50 8.05 25.78
C GLN A 431 1.39 6.72 26.52
N ALA A 432 1.30 5.59 25.80
CA ALA A 432 1.19 4.26 26.41
C ALA A 432 2.44 3.90 27.23
N ILE A 433 3.64 4.17 26.71
CA ILE A 433 4.89 3.92 27.45
C ILE A 433 4.97 4.81 28.70
N ARG A 434 4.62 6.09 28.59
CA ARG A 434 4.57 7.01 29.75
C ARG A 434 3.55 6.56 30.80
N ALA A 435 2.38 6.07 30.37
CA ALA A 435 1.35 5.56 31.27
C ALA A 435 1.81 4.32 32.07
N LYS A 436 2.76 3.56 31.52
CA LYS A 436 3.41 2.42 32.19
C LYS A 436 4.66 2.81 32.99
N GLY A 437 4.98 4.10 33.09
CA GLY A 437 6.12 4.61 33.85
C GLY A 437 7.43 4.78 33.08
N GLY A 438 7.44 4.47 31.78
CA GLY A 438 8.60 4.69 30.92
C GLY A 438 8.83 6.17 30.58
N LYS A 439 10.05 6.50 30.13
CA LYS A 439 10.47 7.89 29.89
C LYS A 439 10.99 8.13 28.47
N PRO A 440 10.21 7.82 27.40
CA PRO A 440 10.67 8.04 26.04
C PRO A 440 10.77 9.54 25.73
N LYS A 441 11.83 9.92 25.00
CA LYS A 441 11.95 11.24 24.37
C LYS A 441 11.07 11.26 23.12
N TYR A 442 10.37 12.37 22.90
CA TYR A 442 9.55 12.58 21.70
C TYR A 442 9.74 14.01 21.22
N LEU A 443 10.07 14.16 19.94
CA LEU A 443 10.14 15.45 19.27
C LEU A 443 9.18 15.46 18.09
N GLU A 444 8.19 16.34 18.18
CA GLU A 444 7.22 16.57 17.12
C GLU A 444 7.50 17.91 16.46
N PHE A 445 7.50 17.95 15.12
CA PHE A 445 7.84 19.15 14.36
C PHE A 445 6.56 19.81 13.81
N GLU A 446 6.24 20.99 14.32
CA GLU A 446 5.12 21.83 13.88
C GLU A 446 5.26 22.24 12.41
N GLY A 447 4.17 22.22 11.64
CA GLY A 447 4.15 22.60 10.22
C GLY A 447 4.89 21.64 9.29
N VAL A 448 5.27 20.45 9.77
CA VAL A 448 6.02 19.45 8.99
C VAL A 448 5.14 18.23 8.71
N GLY A 449 5.03 17.88 7.42
CA GLY A 449 4.37 16.66 6.96
C GLY A 449 5.27 15.42 6.98
N HIS A 450 5.00 14.44 6.10
CA HIS A 450 5.71 13.15 6.10
C HIS A 450 7.24 13.27 5.91
N ALA A 451 7.70 14.27 5.16
CA ALA A 451 9.11 14.48 4.83
C ALA A 451 9.91 15.10 6.00
N VAL A 452 9.88 14.49 7.18
CA VAL A 452 10.49 15.00 8.43
C VAL A 452 12.02 14.81 8.50
N TRP A 453 12.61 14.19 7.48
CA TRP A 453 13.99 13.68 7.48
C TRP A 453 15.04 14.76 7.71
N SER A 454 14.89 15.92 7.07
CA SER A 454 15.84 17.03 7.22
C SER A 454 15.86 17.53 8.66
N LYS A 455 14.67 17.76 9.24
CA LYS A 455 14.53 18.21 10.64
C LYS A 455 15.14 17.24 11.64
N VAL A 456 14.93 15.93 11.44
CA VAL A 456 15.56 14.90 12.27
C VAL A 456 17.08 14.91 12.06
N ASN A 457 17.58 15.04 10.82
CA ASN A 457 19.01 15.15 10.54
C ASN A 457 19.66 16.39 11.17
N ASP A 458 18.93 17.50 11.28
CA ASP A 458 19.39 18.74 11.89
C ASP A 458 19.37 18.70 13.43
N THR A 459 18.73 17.69 14.04
CA THR A 459 18.75 17.50 15.50
C THR A 459 20.14 17.01 15.94
N GLU A 460 21.00 17.92 16.37
CA GLU A 460 22.42 17.65 16.66
C GLU A 460 22.64 16.63 17.80
N GLU A 461 21.82 16.70 18.85
CA GLU A 461 21.96 15.86 20.05
C GLU A 461 21.60 14.39 19.83
N LYS A 462 20.97 14.02 18.71
CA LYS A 462 20.45 12.66 18.51
C LYS A 462 21.58 11.61 18.53
N LEU A 463 22.67 11.83 17.79
CA LEU A 463 23.76 10.86 17.72
C LEU A 463 24.55 10.78 19.03
N PRO A 464 24.94 11.91 19.67
CA PRO A 464 25.50 11.86 21.04
C PRO A 464 24.61 11.07 22.01
N TRP A 465 23.30 11.31 22.00
CA TRP A 465 22.36 10.59 22.86
C TRP A 465 22.28 9.10 22.53
N LEU A 466 22.27 8.72 21.25
CA LEU A 466 22.18 7.30 20.86
C LEU A 466 23.41 6.53 21.34
N PHE A 467 24.59 7.09 21.06
CA PHE A 467 25.87 6.42 21.34
C PHE A 467 26.27 6.44 22.81
N SER A 468 25.59 7.22 23.66
CA SER A 468 25.74 7.15 25.11
C SER A 468 24.94 6.01 25.75
N GLN A 469 24.01 5.39 25.02
CA GLN A 469 23.19 4.31 25.56
C GLN A 469 23.97 2.99 25.57
N LYS A 470 23.80 2.21 26.62
CA LYS A 470 24.34 0.87 26.77
C LYS A 470 23.38 0.04 27.61
N ARG A 471 23.11 -1.19 27.17
CA ARG A 471 22.35 -2.14 27.95
C ARG A 471 23.25 -2.69 29.06
N GLU A 472 22.73 -2.72 30.29
CA GLU A 472 23.42 -3.32 31.44
C GLU A 472 23.61 -4.83 31.28
#